data_AF-A0A4Q3KF82-F1
#
_entry.id   AF-A0A4Q3KF82-F1
#
_cell.length_a   1.000
_cell.length_b   1.000
_cell.length_c   1.000
_cell.angle_alpha   90.00
_cell.angle_beta   90.00
_cell.angle_gamma   90.00
#
_symmetry.space_group_name_H-M   'P 1'
#
loop_
_entity.id
_entity.type
_entity.pdbx_description
1 polymer ?
#
loop_
_entity_poly.entity_id
_entity_poly.type
_entity_poly.pdbx_seq_one_letter_code
_entity_poly.pdbx_strand_id
1 'polypeptide(L)'
;MPKTMSRAMRTRQRGVALFTVIVFVMLSMLLAMWASRSSLFNEMVVGNDADYQRAFEAAQALLQDAELDIRGENPNGSMCTGSENVCRTTTAEKIPLEAKEIGPLLGSLESYAAQCRNGLCAKRLGSQDFWNNADSAKGITLTQMTQTRADGTTAGARYGQFTGAQWETASDKPVNPILADRTASNKGGWYWI
;
A
#
# COMPACT_ATOMS: atom_id res chain seq x y z
N MET A 1 -85.63 9.28 48.53
CA MET A 1 -84.63 8.35 47.93
C MET A 1 -83.24 8.95 48.12
N PRO A 2 -82.26 8.22 48.70
CA PRO A 2 -80.93 8.74 48.98
C PRO A 2 -80.02 8.59 47.76
N LYS A 3 -79.12 9.55 47.53
CA LYS A 3 -77.92 9.36 46.69
C LYS A 3 -76.70 9.59 47.56
N THR A 4 -75.99 8.50 47.85
CA THR A 4 -74.62 8.54 48.34
C THR A 4 -73.65 8.69 47.15
N MET A 5 -72.39 8.97 47.49
CA MET A 5 -71.17 9.01 46.64
C MET A 5 -70.80 10.40 46.08
N SER A 6 -69.55 10.83 46.13
CA SER A 6 -68.32 10.27 46.70
C SER A 6 -67.30 11.42 46.78
N ARG A 7 -66.55 11.53 47.88
CA ARG A 7 -65.55 12.59 48.06
C ARG A 7 -64.30 12.25 47.24
N ALA A 8 -64.08 12.97 46.14
CA ALA A 8 -62.88 12.83 45.33
C ALA A 8 -61.64 13.28 46.14
N MET A 9 -60.74 12.34 46.40
CA MET A 9 -59.45 12.61 47.03
C MET A 9 -58.52 13.25 45.99
N ARG A 10 -58.17 14.54 46.18
CA ARG A 10 -57.16 15.21 45.35
C ARG A 10 -55.79 14.63 45.69
N THR A 11 -55.25 13.81 44.81
CA THR A 11 -53.87 13.34 44.88
C THR A 11 -52.93 14.50 44.59
N ARG A 12 -52.06 14.85 45.55
CA ARG A 12 -50.94 15.79 45.31
C ARG A 12 -49.95 15.11 44.36
N GLN A 13 -49.92 15.53 43.10
CA GLN A 13 -48.85 15.15 42.16
C GLN A 13 -47.50 15.59 42.76
N ARG A 14 -46.67 14.61 43.13
CA ARG A 14 -45.27 14.83 43.52
C ARG A 14 -44.42 14.76 42.24
N GLY A 15 -43.64 15.80 41.94
CA GLY A 15 -42.83 15.95 40.72
C GLY A 15 -41.67 14.95 40.53
N VAL A 16 -41.81 13.71 41.02
CA VAL A 16 -40.79 12.66 40.98
C VAL A 16 -40.62 12.07 39.57
N ALA A 17 -41.68 12.06 38.75
CA ALA A 17 -41.66 11.49 37.40
C ALA A 17 -40.66 12.19 36.46
N LEU A 18 -40.52 13.51 36.55
CA LEU A 18 -39.56 14.27 35.75
C LEU A 18 -38.12 13.89 36.11
N PHE A 19 -37.83 13.78 37.41
CA PHE A 19 -36.50 13.41 37.90
C PHE A 19 -36.10 12.02 37.44
N THR A 20 -36.99 11.03 37.54
CA THR A 20 -36.71 9.66 37.08
C THR A 20 -36.42 9.61 35.59
N VAL A 21 -37.19 10.35 34.77
CA VAL A 21 -36.97 10.39 33.31
C VAL A 21 -35.62 11.02 32.99
N ILE A 22 -35.25 12.13 33.62
CA ILE A 22 -33.95 12.79 33.41
C ILE A 22 -32.81 11.84 33.76
N VAL A 23 -32.90 11.12 34.88
CA VAL A 23 -31.87 10.15 35.28
C VAL A 23 -31.73 9.04 34.24
N PHE A 24 -32.84 8.46 33.77
CA PHE A 24 -32.79 7.45 32.71
C PHE A 24 -32.19 8.00 31.41
N VAL A 25 -32.58 9.20 30.98
CA VAL A 25 -32.04 9.85 29.78
C VAL A 25 -30.53 10.10 29.94
N MET A 26 -30.08 10.62 31.09
CA MET A 26 -28.66 10.84 31.35
C MET A 26 -27.86 9.53 31.35
N LEU A 27 -28.38 8.47 31.97
CA LEU A 27 -27.74 7.15 31.96
C LEU A 27 -27.67 6.58 30.53
N SER A 28 -28.75 6.70 29.74
CA SER A 28 -28.76 6.30 28.34
C SER A 28 -27.76 7.10 27.49
N MET A 29 -27.63 8.41 27.72
CA MET A 29 -26.64 9.25 27.03
C MET A 29 -25.21 8.87 27.40
N LEU A 30 -24.93 8.56 28.68
CA LEU A 30 -23.62 8.08 29.11
C LEU A 30 -23.25 6.74 28.46
N LEU A 31 -24.21 5.81 28.36
CA LEU A 31 -24.02 4.55 27.65
C LEU A 31 -23.77 4.76 26.15
N ALA A 32 -24.52 5.67 25.51
CA ALA A 32 -24.35 5.99 24.10
C ALA A 32 -22.98 6.61 23.80
N MET A 33 -22.52 7.55 24.64
CA MET A 33 -21.19 8.16 24.51
C MET A 33 -20.07 7.14 24.73
N TRP A 34 -20.26 6.20 25.67
CA TRP A 34 -19.31 5.12 25.91
C TRP A 34 -19.23 4.17 24.70
N ALA A 35 -20.38 3.74 24.17
CA ALA A 35 -20.44 2.90 22.98
C ALA A 35 -19.81 3.56 21.74
N SER A 36 -20.03 4.87 21.54
CA SER A 36 -19.43 5.63 20.43
C SER A 36 -17.91 5.65 20.49
N ARG A 37 -17.31 5.90 21.67
CA ARG A 37 -15.85 5.87 21.85
C ARG A 37 -15.26 4.50 21.56
N SER A 38 -15.91 3.43 22.02
CA SER A 38 -15.48 2.05 21.74
C SER A 38 -15.54 1.71 20.25
N SER A 39 -16.56 2.18 19.54
CA SER A 39 -16.69 1.99 18.09
C SER A 39 -15.59 2.69 17.29
N LEU A 40 -15.23 3.92 17.65
CA LEU A 40 -14.15 4.68 16.99
C LEU A 40 -12.79 4.01 17.18
N PHE A 41 -12.53 3.44 18.37
CA PHE A 41 -11.31 2.69 18.62
C PHE A 41 -11.23 1.42 17.75
N ASN A 42 -12.33 0.67 17.67
CA ASN A 42 -12.38 -0.52 16.83
C ASN A 42 -12.18 -0.19 15.34
N GLU A 43 -12.78 0.90 14.85
CA GLU A 43 -12.58 1.36 13.46
C GLU A 43 -11.12 1.73 13.18
N MET A 44 -10.46 2.43 14.10
CA MET A 44 -9.04 2.77 13.97
C MET A 44 -8.14 1.53 13.92
N VAL A 45 -8.36 0.57 14.80
CA VAL A 45 -7.56 -0.67 14.86
C VAL A 45 -7.79 -1.52 13.60
N VAL A 46 -9.04 -1.68 13.17
CA VAL A 46 -9.40 -2.44 11.97
C VAL A 46 -8.89 -1.75 10.70
N GLY A 47 -8.94 -0.42 10.63
CA GLY A 47 -8.42 0.35 9.50
C GLY A 47 -6.92 0.14 9.32
N ASN A 48 -6.16 0.19 10.42
CA ASN A 48 -4.73 -0.08 10.40
C ASN A 48 -4.41 -1.51 9.94
N ASP A 49 -5.10 -2.53 10.46
CA ASP A 49 -4.93 -3.91 10.02
C ASP A 49 -5.25 -4.09 8.52
N ALA A 50 -6.33 -3.47 8.03
CA ALA A 50 -6.69 -3.50 6.63
C ALA A 50 -5.63 -2.86 5.72
N ASP A 51 -5.01 -1.75 6.16
CA ASP A 51 -3.93 -1.10 5.41
C ASP A 51 -2.65 -1.95 5.41
N TYR A 52 -2.32 -2.61 6.53
CA TYR A 52 -1.21 -3.56 6.59
C TYR A 52 -1.43 -4.73 5.62
N GLN A 53 -2.63 -5.32 5.59
CA GLN A 53 -2.95 -6.42 4.69
C GLN A 53 -2.86 -5.98 3.21
N ARG A 54 -3.37 -4.79 2.88
CA ARG A 54 -3.28 -4.24 1.51
C ARG A 54 -1.83 -3.99 1.09
N ALA A 55 -0.99 -3.45 1.98
CA ALA A 55 0.42 -3.24 1.71
C ALA A 55 1.19 -4.55 1.56
N PHE A 56 0.85 -5.55 2.37
CA PHE A 56 1.45 -6.88 2.30
C PHE A 56 1.10 -7.59 0.99
N GLU A 57 -0.17 -7.56 0.57
CA GLU A 57 -0.62 -8.08 -0.73
C GLU A 57 0.12 -7.39 -1.88
N ALA A 58 0.24 -6.06 -1.84
CA ALA A 58 0.99 -5.29 -2.82
C ALA A 58 2.46 -5.74 -2.90
N ALA A 59 3.10 -5.93 -1.74
CA ALA A 59 4.47 -6.39 -1.67
C ALA A 59 4.64 -7.82 -2.21
N GLN A 60 3.73 -8.74 -1.89
CA GLN A 60 3.75 -10.10 -2.41
C GLN A 60 3.56 -10.14 -3.93
N ALA A 61 2.60 -9.38 -4.46
CA ALA A 61 2.39 -9.28 -5.89
C ALA A 61 3.60 -8.67 -6.60
N LEU A 62 4.27 -7.68 -6.00
CA LEU A 62 5.49 -7.08 -6.52
C LEU A 62 6.68 -8.05 -6.50
N LEU A 63 6.82 -8.85 -5.43
CA LEU A 63 7.86 -9.88 -5.35
C LEU A 63 7.63 -10.99 -6.38
N GLN A 64 6.37 -11.42 -6.58
CA GLN A 64 6.02 -12.40 -7.60
C GLN A 64 6.28 -11.85 -9.01
N ASP A 65 5.98 -10.58 -9.25
CA ASP A 65 6.30 -9.89 -10.50
C ASP A 65 7.82 -9.88 -10.77
N ALA A 66 8.62 -9.57 -9.75
CA ALA A 66 10.07 -9.63 -9.83
C ALA A 66 10.59 -11.06 -10.08
N GLU A 67 9.96 -12.08 -9.48
CA GLU A 67 10.31 -13.48 -9.76
C GLU A 67 10.05 -13.85 -11.22
N LEU A 68 8.89 -13.47 -11.76
CA LEU A 68 8.53 -13.73 -13.16
C LEU A 68 9.45 -12.99 -14.14
N ASP A 69 9.86 -11.76 -13.80
CA ASP A 69 10.90 -11.02 -14.55
C ASP A 69 12.23 -11.78 -14.52
N ILE A 70 12.68 -12.24 -13.34
CA ILE A 70 13.92 -13.03 -13.18
C ILE A 70 13.90 -14.31 -14.00
N ARG A 71 12.79 -15.04 -13.94
CA ARG A 71 12.66 -16.32 -14.66
C ARG A 71 12.41 -16.12 -16.15
N GLY A 72 11.99 -14.93 -16.56
CA GLY A 72 11.55 -14.70 -17.93
C GLY A 72 10.33 -15.56 -18.28
N GLU A 73 9.40 -15.73 -17.35
CA GLU A 73 8.21 -16.58 -17.48
C GLU A 73 6.93 -15.75 -17.29
N ASN A 74 5.84 -16.19 -17.93
CA ASN A 74 4.50 -15.69 -17.65
C ASN A 74 3.90 -16.43 -16.43
N PRO A 75 2.82 -15.91 -15.81
CA PRO A 75 2.16 -16.58 -14.69
C PRO A 75 1.65 -18.01 -14.97
N ASN A 76 1.49 -18.37 -16.24
CA ASN A 76 1.09 -19.72 -16.67
C ASN A 76 2.28 -20.68 -16.85
N GLY A 77 3.52 -20.25 -16.55
CA GLY A 77 4.76 -21.02 -16.72
C GLY A 77 5.27 -21.09 -18.15
N SER A 78 4.63 -20.43 -19.13
CA SER A 78 5.18 -20.30 -20.47
C SER A 78 6.32 -19.28 -20.49
N MET A 79 7.22 -19.39 -21.47
CA MET A 79 8.23 -18.36 -21.70
C MET A 79 7.57 -16.99 -21.89
N CYS A 80 8.14 -15.97 -21.25
CA CYS A 80 7.72 -14.60 -21.40
C CYS A 80 8.02 -14.15 -22.84
N THR A 81 7.00 -13.69 -23.55
CA THR A 81 7.15 -13.08 -24.87
C THR A 81 6.34 -11.78 -24.88
N GLY A 82 6.95 -10.71 -25.38
CA GLY A 82 6.36 -9.38 -25.34
C GLY A 82 7.08 -8.41 -26.26
N SER A 83 6.67 -7.15 -26.19
CA SER A 83 7.25 -6.04 -26.93
C SER A 83 7.74 -4.96 -25.98
N GLU A 84 8.55 -4.04 -26.50
CA GLU A 84 9.12 -2.93 -25.72
C GLU A 84 9.90 -3.46 -24.50
N ASN A 85 9.65 -2.92 -23.32
CA ASN A 85 10.32 -3.34 -22.10
C ASN A 85 9.79 -4.69 -21.58
N VAL A 86 8.64 -5.18 -22.04
CA VAL A 86 8.08 -6.46 -21.58
C VAL A 86 9.03 -7.61 -21.96
N CYS A 87 9.21 -8.55 -21.03
CA CYS A 87 10.20 -9.62 -21.07
C CYS A 87 11.62 -9.12 -21.35
N ARG A 88 11.89 -7.88 -20.91
CA ARG A 88 13.14 -7.15 -21.14
C ARG A 88 13.52 -7.02 -22.61
N THR A 89 12.66 -7.28 -23.60
CA THR A 89 13.07 -7.52 -25.00
C THR A 89 13.92 -6.38 -25.61
N THR A 90 13.55 -5.11 -25.40
CA THR A 90 14.31 -3.94 -25.89
C THR A 90 15.28 -3.33 -24.86
N THR A 91 15.33 -3.85 -23.64
CA THR A 91 16.22 -3.34 -22.59
C THR A 91 17.67 -3.79 -22.83
N ALA A 92 18.61 -2.92 -22.49
CA ALA A 92 20.04 -3.24 -22.60
C ALA A 92 20.48 -4.20 -21.50
N GLU A 93 20.00 -4.00 -20.27
CA GLU A 93 20.33 -4.84 -19.13
C GLU A 93 19.43 -6.09 -19.08
N LYS A 94 20.06 -7.25 -19.27
CA LYS A 94 19.42 -8.57 -19.18
C LYS A 94 19.83 -9.28 -17.90
N ILE A 95 18.99 -10.21 -17.48
CA ILE A 95 19.27 -11.08 -16.35
C ILE A 95 20.25 -12.15 -16.82
N PRO A 96 21.43 -12.30 -16.19
CA PRO A 96 22.45 -13.25 -16.63
C PRO A 96 21.93 -14.69 -16.55
N LEU A 97 21.97 -15.41 -17.66
CA LEU A 97 21.67 -16.85 -17.67
C LEU A 97 22.94 -17.68 -17.43
N GLU A 98 24.10 -17.09 -17.71
CA GLU A 98 25.40 -17.71 -17.52
C GLU A 98 26.36 -16.82 -16.72
N ALA A 99 27.29 -17.44 -15.99
CA ALA A 99 28.25 -16.72 -15.16
C ALA A 99 29.12 -15.71 -15.94
N LYS A 100 29.38 -15.97 -17.23
CA LYS A 100 30.18 -15.08 -18.10
C LYS A 100 29.50 -13.73 -18.36
N GLU A 101 28.18 -13.65 -18.21
CA GLU A 101 27.38 -12.45 -18.48
C GLU A 101 27.32 -11.52 -17.25
N ILE A 102 27.63 -12.03 -16.06
CA ILE A 102 27.57 -11.29 -14.81
C ILE A 102 28.57 -10.12 -14.81
N GLY A 103 29.83 -10.36 -15.19
CA GLY A 103 30.87 -9.33 -15.18
C GLY A 103 30.54 -8.11 -16.06
N PRO A 104 30.21 -8.31 -17.35
CA PRO A 104 29.77 -7.22 -18.23
C PRO A 104 28.53 -6.49 -17.72
N LEU A 105 27.55 -7.20 -17.17
CA LEU A 105 26.35 -6.57 -16.59
C LEU A 105 26.73 -5.67 -15.43
N LEU A 106 27.45 -6.18 -14.43
CA LEU A 106 27.86 -5.41 -13.26
C LEU A 106 28.72 -4.20 -13.65
N GLY A 107 29.67 -4.37 -14.56
CA GLY A 107 30.50 -3.27 -15.05
C GLY A 107 29.69 -2.18 -15.76
N SER A 108 28.62 -2.53 -16.47
CA SER A 108 27.72 -1.53 -17.05
C SER A 108 26.86 -0.84 -15.99
N LEU A 109 26.35 -1.59 -15.01
CA LEU A 109 25.53 -1.05 -13.91
C LEU A 109 26.31 -0.06 -13.04
N GLU A 110 27.58 -0.34 -12.77
CA GLU A 110 28.46 0.54 -11.98
C GLU A 110 28.67 1.93 -12.59
N SER A 111 28.44 2.09 -13.89
CA SER A 111 28.52 3.40 -14.56
C SER A 111 27.33 4.32 -14.28
N TYR A 112 26.21 3.77 -13.79
CA TYR A 112 24.99 4.53 -13.53
C TYR A 112 24.93 5.01 -12.07
N ALA A 113 24.25 6.15 -11.87
CA ALA A 113 23.94 6.65 -10.53
C ALA A 113 23.15 5.59 -9.74
N ALA A 114 23.56 5.38 -8.48
CA ALA A 114 23.10 4.31 -7.59
C ALA A 114 23.45 2.88 -8.01
N GLN A 115 24.26 2.71 -9.06
CA GLN A 115 24.67 1.41 -9.61
C GLN A 115 23.49 0.52 -10.02
N CYS A 116 22.37 1.12 -10.39
CA CYS A 116 21.11 0.44 -10.70
C CYS A 116 20.46 1.01 -11.94
N ARG A 117 19.95 0.16 -12.82
CA ARG A 117 19.15 0.55 -13.99
C ARG A 117 18.14 -0.55 -14.32
N ASN A 118 16.91 -0.15 -14.66
CA ASN A 118 15.84 -1.06 -15.05
C ASN A 118 15.58 -2.19 -14.03
N GLY A 119 15.66 -1.86 -12.73
CA GLY A 119 15.47 -2.81 -11.64
C GLY A 119 16.64 -3.75 -11.37
N LEU A 120 17.71 -3.71 -12.17
CA LEU A 120 18.92 -4.51 -11.94
C LEU A 120 19.99 -3.63 -11.29
N CYS A 121 20.60 -4.12 -10.22
CA CYS A 121 21.58 -3.40 -9.42
C CYS A 121 22.90 -4.18 -9.31
N ALA A 122 24.01 -3.46 -9.43
CA ALA A 122 25.27 -3.97 -8.90
C ALA A 122 25.27 -3.86 -7.37
N LYS A 123 26.11 -4.67 -6.73
CA LYS A 123 26.24 -4.66 -5.27
C LYS A 123 26.76 -3.30 -4.81
N ARG A 124 25.90 -2.54 -4.14
CA ARG A 124 26.26 -1.24 -3.56
C ARG A 124 27.13 -1.43 -2.30
N LEU A 125 28.07 -0.50 -2.11
CA LEU A 125 28.92 -0.41 -0.93
C LEU A 125 28.42 0.73 -0.02
N GLY A 126 28.58 0.59 1.30
CA GLY A 126 28.18 1.63 2.27
C GLY A 126 26.70 1.58 2.68
N SER A 127 26.17 2.71 3.16
CA SER A 127 24.81 2.81 3.69
C SER A 127 23.76 2.50 2.62
N GLN A 128 22.88 1.54 2.91
CA GLN A 128 21.83 1.07 2.00
C GLN A 128 20.46 1.68 2.31
N ASP A 129 20.34 2.50 3.36
CA ASP A 129 19.09 3.16 3.72
C ASP A 129 18.82 4.38 2.85
N PHE A 130 18.58 4.14 1.57
CA PHE A 130 18.18 5.19 0.62
C PHE A 130 16.72 5.63 0.83
N TRP A 131 15.92 4.83 1.54
CA TRP A 131 14.49 5.08 1.78
C TRP A 131 14.27 6.31 2.65
N ASN A 132 15.07 6.44 3.70
CA ASN A 132 15.00 7.56 4.64
C ASN A 132 16.02 8.68 4.32
N ASN A 133 16.91 8.47 3.36
CA ASN A 133 17.92 9.45 3.01
C ASN A 133 17.39 10.50 2.01
N ALA A 134 17.26 11.74 2.49
CA ALA A 134 16.93 12.90 1.66
C ALA A 134 18.18 13.72 1.26
N ASP A 135 19.36 13.39 1.79
CA ASP A 135 20.59 14.15 1.61
C ASP A 135 21.57 13.41 0.69
N SER A 136 21.75 13.92 -0.53
CA SER A 136 22.64 13.32 -1.52
C SER A 136 24.12 13.36 -1.13
N ALA A 137 24.51 14.19 -0.15
CA ALA A 137 25.87 14.18 0.39
C ALA A 137 26.11 13.02 1.35
N LYS A 138 25.05 12.41 1.91
CA LYS A 138 25.12 11.29 2.87
C LYS A 138 24.92 9.92 2.23
N GLY A 139 24.63 9.88 0.94
CA GLY A 139 24.45 8.64 0.18
C GLY A 139 23.37 8.77 -0.88
N ILE A 140 22.97 7.62 -1.43
CA ILE A 140 21.88 7.54 -2.40
C ILE A 140 20.56 7.91 -1.74
N THR A 141 19.72 8.65 -2.46
CA THR A 141 18.39 9.08 -2.02
C THR A 141 17.29 8.26 -2.70
N LEU A 142 16.10 8.22 -2.11
CA LEU A 142 14.93 7.59 -2.71
C LEU A 142 14.59 8.18 -4.08
N THR A 143 14.74 9.49 -4.24
CA THR A 143 14.53 10.17 -5.52
C THR A 143 15.46 9.63 -6.59
N GLN A 144 16.75 9.45 -6.30
CA GLN A 144 17.70 8.86 -7.26
C GLN A 144 17.36 7.41 -7.63
N MET A 145 16.72 6.67 -6.74
CA MET A 145 16.34 5.28 -6.96
C MET A 145 15.02 5.12 -7.76
N THR A 146 14.17 6.15 -7.76
CA THR A 146 12.80 6.06 -8.30
C THR A 146 12.50 7.05 -9.42
N GLN A 147 13.33 8.08 -9.60
CA GLN A 147 13.12 9.06 -10.67
C GLN A 147 13.45 8.47 -12.05
N THR A 148 12.70 8.92 -13.06
CA THR A 148 13.02 8.69 -14.46
C THR A 148 14.24 9.53 -14.85
N ARG A 149 15.20 8.91 -15.51
CA ARG A 149 16.42 9.52 -16.03
C ARG A 149 16.19 10.12 -17.41
N ALA A 150 17.17 10.87 -17.91
CA ALA A 150 17.10 11.54 -19.21
C ALA A 150 16.93 10.57 -20.39
N ASP A 151 17.36 9.32 -20.23
CA ASP A 151 17.21 8.25 -21.22
C ASP A 151 15.87 7.48 -21.11
N GLY A 152 14.96 7.95 -20.25
CA GLY A 152 13.66 7.32 -20.01
C GLY A 152 13.70 6.12 -19.04
N THR A 153 14.88 5.75 -18.51
CA THR A 153 15.01 4.60 -17.59
C THR A 153 14.91 5.00 -16.13
N THR A 154 14.66 4.02 -15.26
CA THR A 154 14.59 4.18 -13.80
C THR A 154 15.62 3.29 -13.12
N ALA A 155 16.00 3.58 -11.87
CA ALA A 155 16.91 2.69 -11.13
C ALA A 155 16.17 1.42 -10.72
N GLY A 156 14.97 1.57 -10.15
CA GLY A 156 14.07 0.47 -9.85
C GLY A 156 13.16 0.09 -11.01
N ALA A 157 12.50 -1.05 -10.87
CA ALA A 157 11.42 -1.49 -11.74
C ALA A 157 10.07 -1.32 -11.04
N ARG A 158 9.02 -0.99 -11.81
CA ARG A 158 7.64 -0.99 -11.32
C ARG A 158 6.94 -2.30 -11.63
N TYR A 159 5.88 -2.60 -10.87
CA TYR A 159 4.99 -3.72 -11.15
C TYR A 159 4.54 -3.73 -12.61
N GLY A 160 4.72 -4.87 -13.29
CA GLY A 160 4.31 -5.06 -14.67
C GLY A 160 5.27 -4.50 -15.73
N GLN A 161 6.31 -3.76 -15.35
CA GLN A 161 7.20 -3.10 -16.30
C GLN A 161 7.96 -4.10 -17.20
N PHE A 162 8.38 -5.23 -16.64
CA PHE A 162 9.15 -6.25 -17.35
C PHE A 162 8.40 -7.58 -17.52
N THR A 163 7.23 -7.75 -16.88
CA THR A 163 6.37 -8.94 -17.02
C THR A 163 5.13 -8.70 -17.88
N GLY A 164 4.76 -7.43 -18.11
CA GLY A 164 3.51 -7.07 -18.80
C GLY A 164 2.26 -7.15 -17.91
N ALA A 165 2.41 -7.31 -16.59
CA ALA A 165 1.27 -7.29 -15.68
C ALA A 165 0.51 -5.96 -15.77
N GLN A 166 -0.82 -6.05 -15.80
CA GLN A 166 -1.69 -4.88 -15.87
C GLN A 166 -1.64 -4.12 -14.54
N TRP A 167 -1.30 -2.84 -14.60
CA TRP A 167 -1.23 -1.97 -13.42
C TRP A 167 -2.36 -0.94 -13.39
N GLU A 168 -2.98 -0.66 -14.54
CA GLU A 168 -4.15 0.22 -14.62
C GLU A 168 -5.38 -0.49 -14.05
N THR A 169 -6.10 0.22 -13.18
CA THR A 169 -7.34 -0.31 -12.59
C THR A 169 -8.47 -0.20 -13.61
N ALA A 170 -9.08 -1.33 -13.98
CA ALA A 170 -10.34 -1.38 -14.71
C ALA A 170 -11.43 -1.97 -13.82
N SER A 171 -12.70 -1.63 -14.09
CA SER A 171 -13.83 -2.10 -13.27
C SER A 171 -13.97 -3.62 -13.19
N ASP A 172 -13.48 -4.35 -14.20
CA ASP A 172 -13.47 -5.81 -14.29
C ASP A 172 -12.14 -6.44 -13.82
N LYS A 173 -11.10 -5.63 -13.59
CA LYS A 173 -9.75 -6.07 -13.20
C LYS A 173 -9.16 -5.07 -12.20
N PRO A 174 -9.64 -5.08 -10.95
CA PRO A 174 -9.09 -4.20 -9.92
C PRO A 174 -7.64 -4.60 -9.63
N VAL A 175 -6.76 -3.60 -9.62
CA VAL A 175 -5.36 -3.75 -9.20
C VAL A 175 -5.23 -3.21 -7.78
N ASN A 176 -4.29 -3.75 -7.00
CA ASN A 176 -3.99 -3.18 -5.70
C ASN A 176 -3.66 -1.68 -5.83
N PRO A 177 -4.35 -0.78 -5.10
CA PRO A 177 -4.20 0.67 -5.28
C PRO A 177 -2.77 1.19 -5.09
N ILE A 178 -1.97 0.52 -4.24
CA ILE A 178 -0.56 0.88 -4.03
C ILE A 178 0.25 0.61 -5.30
N LEU A 179 0.00 -0.50 -6.00
CA LEU A 179 0.71 -0.84 -7.23
C LEU A 179 0.25 0.01 -8.43
N ALA A 180 -1.02 0.43 -8.42
CA ALA A 180 -1.59 1.32 -9.42
C ALA A 180 -1.12 2.79 -9.28
N ASP A 181 -0.71 3.22 -8.08
CA ASP A 181 -0.28 4.60 -7.85
C ASP A 181 1.08 4.90 -8.51
N ARG A 182 1.02 5.66 -9.61
CA ARG A 182 2.17 6.20 -10.33
C ARG A 182 2.21 7.73 -10.34
N THR A 183 1.45 8.38 -9.45
CA THR A 183 1.28 9.85 -9.41
C THR A 183 2.57 10.60 -9.10
N ALA A 184 3.50 9.96 -8.40
CA ALA A 184 4.85 10.46 -8.15
C ALA A 184 5.89 9.33 -8.18
N SER A 185 7.16 9.69 -8.38
CA SER A 185 8.27 8.73 -8.40
C SER A 185 8.41 7.99 -7.06
N ASN A 186 8.25 8.69 -5.94
CA ASN A 186 8.34 8.13 -4.59
C ASN A 186 7.04 7.43 -4.12
N LYS A 187 6.09 7.17 -5.02
CA LYS A 187 4.82 6.50 -4.73
C LYS A 187 4.72 5.16 -5.46
N GLY A 188 3.94 4.28 -4.84
CA GLY A 188 3.67 2.92 -5.28
C GLY A 188 4.78 1.91 -4.99
N GLY A 189 4.73 0.77 -5.68
CA GLY A 189 5.66 -0.35 -5.51
C GLY A 189 6.85 -0.30 -6.48
N TRP A 190 8.05 -0.54 -5.95
CA TRP A 190 9.30 -0.65 -6.70
C TRP A 190 10.11 -1.86 -6.26
N TYR A 191 10.75 -2.55 -7.20
CA TYR A 191 11.72 -3.59 -6.89
C TYR A 191 13.09 -3.32 -7.51
N TRP A 192 14.10 -3.89 -6.87
CA TRP A 192 15.50 -3.87 -7.25
C TRP A 192 16.07 -5.25 -6.98
N ILE A 193 16.76 -5.81 -7.97
CA ILE A 193 17.39 -7.14 -7.97
C ILE A 193 18.90 -6.97 -7.88
#